data_AF-A0A529XVG2-F1
#
_entry.id   AF-A0A529XVG2-F1
#
_cell.length_a   1.000
_cell.length_b   1.000
_cell.length_c   1.000
_cell.angle_alpha   90.00
_cell.angle_beta   90.00
_cell.angle_gamma   90.00
#
_symmetry.space_group_name_H-M   'P 1'
#
loop_
_entity.id
_entity.type
_entity.pdbx_description
1 polymer ?
#
loop_
_entity_poly.entity_id
_entity_poly.type
_entity_poly.pdbx_seq_one_letter_code
_entity_poly.pdbx_strand_id
1 'polypeptide(L)'
;IDKPIIDIPAETGSRGSFDIILQGTKANNFTLCEAAKHFAISELCPQVVGTPQTVADQLQEFFENKGCDGFIVTPTEMPGSFEAFTRSVVPILQKRGVFRKEYPGSTLRETIKA
;
A
#
# COMPACT_ATOMS: atom_id res chain seq x y z
N ILE A 1 -7.44 -22.89 -13.83
CA ILE A 1 -6.99 -21.50 -13.59
C ILE A 1 -7.88 -20.49 -14.31
N ASP A 2 -8.61 -20.92 -15.34
CA ASP A 2 -9.46 -20.06 -16.19
C ASP A 2 -10.94 -20.01 -15.74
N LYS A 3 -11.28 -20.67 -14.63
CA LYS A 3 -12.62 -20.58 -14.03
C LYS A 3 -12.73 -19.33 -13.16
N PRO A 4 -13.92 -18.70 -13.05
CA PRO A 4 -14.16 -17.61 -12.11
C PRO A 4 -13.75 -18.00 -10.69
N ILE A 5 -13.11 -17.08 -9.98
CA ILE A 5 -12.65 -17.35 -8.60
C ILE A 5 -13.81 -17.61 -7.63
N ILE A 6 -15.00 -17.09 -7.92
CA ILE A 6 -16.20 -17.26 -7.10
C ILE A 6 -16.72 -18.70 -7.05
N ASP A 7 -16.40 -19.51 -8.06
CA ASP A 7 -16.83 -20.90 -8.16
C ASP A 7 -15.89 -21.87 -7.42
N ILE A 8 -14.85 -21.35 -6.77
CA ILE A 8 -13.83 -22.16 -6.10
C ILE A 8 -14.22 -22.37 -4.64
N PRO A 9 -14.43 -23.63 -4.20
CA PRO A 9 -14.77 -23.92 -2.81
C PRO A 9 -13.56 -23.64 -1.91
N ALA A 10 -13.69 -22.67 -1.01
CA ALA A 10 -12.68 -22.35 0.00
C ALA A 10 -13.03 -23.00 1.35
N GLU A 11 -12.77 -24.31 1.47
CA GLU A 11 -13.10 -25.07 2.67
C GLU A 11 -12.01 -24.99 3.76
N THR A 12 -10.75 -24.70 3.37
CA THR A 12 -9.60 -24.60 4.28
C THR A 12 -8.70 -23.42 3.91
N GLY A 13 -7.95 -22.88 4.89
CA GLY A 13 -6.98 -21.78 4.69
C GLY A 13 -7.40 -20.43 5.30
N SER A 14 -6.68 -19.36 4.93
CA SER A 14 -6.94 -17.99 5.42
C SER A 14 -8.20 -17.41 4.77
N ARG A 15 -9.34 -17.57 5.43
CA ARG A 15 -10.63 -17.03 4.96
C ARG A 15 -10.59 -15.51 4.76
N GLY A 16 -9.95 -14.78 5.68
CA GLY A 16 -9.89 -13.33 5.60
C GLY A 16 -9.19 -12.84 4.33
N SER A 17 -8.04 -13.42 3.99
CA SER A 17 -7.32 -13.06 2.75
C SER A 17 -8.14 -13.44 1.51
N PHE A 18 -8.79 -14.60 1.53
CA PHE A 18 -9.62 -15.06 0.41
C PHE A 18 -10.85 -14.17 0.21
N ASP A 19 -11.52 -13.77 1.29
CA ASP A 19 -12.68 -12.89 1.24
C ASP A 19 -12.35 -11.51 0.67
N ILE A 20 -11.17 -10.95 1.00
CA ILE A 20 -10.72 -9.67 0.42
C ILE A 20 -10.45 -9.82 -1.08
N ILE A 21 -9.80 -10.92 -1.51
CA ILE A 21 -9.59 -11.21 -2.94
C ILE A 21 -10.94 -11.33 -3.65
N LEU A 22 -11.91 -12.07 -3.08
CA LEU A 22 -13.25 -12.17 -3.65
C LEU A 22 -13.94 -10.81 -3.73
N GLN A 23 -13.87 -9.98 -2.68
CA GLN A 23 -14.45 -8.63 -2.68
C GLN A 23 -13.85 -7.74 -3.78
N GLY A 24 -12.52 -7.74 -3.93
CA GLY A 24 -11.83 -6.95 -4.95
C GLY A 24 -12.08 -7.44 -6.39
N THR A 25 -12.41 -8.72 -6.56
CA THR A 25 -12.59 -9.34 -7.89
C THR A 25 -14.05 -9.50 -8.32
N LYS A 26 -15.01 -9.37 -7.39
CA LYS A 26 -16.46 -9.50 -7.64
C LYS A 26 -16.97 -8.56 -8.74
N ALA A 27 -16.49 -7.33 -8.80
CA ALA A 27 -16.94 -6.35 -9.79
C ALA A 27 -16.51 -6.71 -11.22
N ASN A 28 -15.40 -7.44 -11.37
CA ASN A 28 -14.76 -7.70 -12.66
C ASN A 28 -14.82 -9.17 -13.09
N ASN A 29 -15.45 -10.05 -12.30
CA ASN A 29 -15.59 -11.49 -12.55
C ASN A 29 -14.27 -12.20 -12.93
N PHE A 30 -13.19 -11.92 -12.20
CA PHE A 30 -11.86 -12.47 -12.51
C PHE A 30 -11.83 -14.01 -12.43
N THR A 31 -11.05 -14.60 -13.32
CA THR A 31 -10.60 -15.98 -13.20
C THR A 31 -9.61 -16.14 -12.04
N LEU A 32 -9.39 -17.39 -11.58
CA LEU A 32 -8.37 -17.67 -10.56
C LEU A 32 -6.98 -17.15 -10.98
N CYS A 33 -6.61 -17.29 -12.25
CA CYS A 33 -5.32 -16.81 -12.77
C CYS A 33 -5.19 -15.28 -12.65
N GLU A 34 -6.24 -14.55 -13.03
CA GLU A 34 -6.25 -13.09 -12.98
C GLU A 34 -6.26 -12.57 -11.55
N ALA A 35 -7.06 -13.19 -10.68
CA ALA A 35 -7.05 -12.88 -9.25
C ALA A 35 -5.67 -13.12 -8.63
N ALA A 36 -5.02 -14.24 -8.96
CA ALA A 36 -3.67 -14.54 -8.48
C ALA A 36 -2.63 -13.53 -9.01
N LYS A 37 -2.70 -13.13 -10.29
CA LYS A 37 -1.80 -12.12 -10.87
C LYS A 37 -2.01 -10.75 -10.24
N HIS A 38 -3.26 -10.35 -10.05
CA HIS A 38 -3.59 -9.07 -9.44
C HIS A 38 -3.13 -9.01 -7.98
N PHE A 39 -3.35 -10.10 -7.24
CA PHE A 39 -2.83 -10.26 -5.89
C PHE A 39 -1.30 -10.20 -5.84
N ALA A 40 -0.61 -10.89 -6.76
CA ALA A 40 0.85 -10.89 -6.81
C ALA A 40 1.49 -9.53 -7.11
N ILE A 41 0.77 -8.64 -7.81
CA ILE A 41 1.28 -7.31 -8.17
C ILE A 41 0.96 -6.27 -7.08
N SER A 42 -0.27 -6.30 -6.56
CA SER A 42 -0.76 -5.25 -5.67
C SER A 42 -0.74 -5.61 -4.19
N GLU A 43 -0.67 -6.90 -3.87
CA GLU A 43 -0.95 -7.45 -2.54
C GLU A 43 -2.29 -6.96 -1.96
N LEU A 44 -3.24 -6.54 -2.83
CA LEU A 44 -4.50 -5.88 -2.47
C LEU A 44 -4.31 -4.54 -1.75
N CYS A 45 -3.11 -3.96 -1.80
CA CYS A 45 -2.81 -2.63 -1.31
C CYS A 45 -2.99 -1.57 -2.42
N PRO A 46 -3.41 -0.34 -2.08
CA PRO A 46 -3.48 0.76 -3.03
C PRO A 46 -2.14 0.97 -3.76
N GLN A 47 -2.21 1.08 -5.09
CA GLN A 47 -1.05 1.35 -5.93
C GLN A 47 -0.93 2.86 -6.16
N VAL A 48 0.05 3.49 -5.51
CA VAL A 48 0.33 4.92 -5.67
C VAL A 48 1.44 5.09 -6.71
N VAL A 49 1.06 5.36 -7.95
CA VAL A 49 1.98 5.45 -9.10
C VAL A 49 1.92 6.85 -9.71
N GLY A 50 3.08 7.47 -9.93
CA GLY A 50 3.15 8.79 -10.57
C GLY A 50 4.48 9.50 -10.35
N THR A 51 4.47 10.81 -10.57
CA THR A 51 5.62 11.68 -10.25
C THR A 51 5.80 11.81 -8.73
N PRO A 52 6.98 12.22 -8.23
CA PRO A 52 7.17 12.44 -6.80
C PRO A 52 6.15 13.40 -6.18
N GLN A 53 5.75 14.45 -6.91
CA GLN A 53 4.67 15.36 -6.51
C GLN A 53 3.33 14.63 -6.39
N THR A 54 2.92 13.88 -7.42
CA THR A 54 1.65 13.15 -7.43
C THR A 54 1.56 12.13 -6.31
N VAL A 55 2.67 11.43 -6.01
CA VAL A 55 2.74 10.50 -4.88
C VAL A 55 2.60 11.25 -3.56
N ALA A 56 3.34 12.35 -3.38
CA ALA A 56 3.25 13.17 -2.17
C ALA A 56 1.85 13.77 -1.95
N ASP A 57 1.18 14.19 -3.03
CA ASP A 57 -0.19 14.72 -3.00
C ASP A 57 -1.17 13.67 -2.48
N GLN A 58 -1.12 12.44 -3.01
CA GLN A 58 -2.00 11.35 -2.57
C GLN A 58 -1.75 10.98 -1.10
N LEU A 59 -0.48 10.84 -0.70
CA LEU A 59 -0.15 10.51 0.70
C LEU A 59 -0.61 11.59 1.67
N GLN A 60 -0.46 12.86 1.30
CA GLN A 60 -0.94 13.98 2.09
C GLN A 60 -2.47 14.00 2.18
N GLU A 61 -3.17 13.77 1.07
CA GLU A 61 -4.63 13.73 1.04
C GLU A 61 -5.18 12.66 2.00
N PHE A 62 -4.61 11.45 1.99
CA PHE A 62 -5.00 10.40 2.92
C PHE A 62 -4.76 10.78 4.39
N PHE A 63 -3.62 11.44 4.67
CA PHE A 63 -3.28 11.87 6.03
C PHE A 63 -4.21 13.00 6.53
N GLU A 64 -4.41 14.05 5.73
CA GLU A 64 -5.25 15.20 6.10
C GLU A 64 -6.73 14.82 6.25
N ASN A 65 -7.21 13.87 5.44
CA ASN A 65 -8.55 13.32 5.55
C ASN A 65 -8.71 12.30 6.69
N LYS A 66 -7.69 12.12 7.55
CA LYS A 66 -7.68 11.17 8.68
C LYS A 66 -7.95 9.73 8.26
N GLY A 67 -7.51 9.35 7.05
CA GLY A 67 -7.57 7.97 6.57
C GLY A 67 -6.51 7.08 7.24
N CYS A 68 -5.42 7.67 7.73
CA CYS A 68 -4.32 6.96 8.39
C CYS A 68 -3.40 7.91 9.19
N ASP A 69 -2.68 7.37 10.16
CA ASP A 69 -1.61 8.09 10.90
C ASP A 69 -0.22 7.93 10.24
N GLY A 70 -0.11 7.04 9.26
CA GLY A 70 1.13 6.73 8.57
C GLY A 70 0.96 5.57 7.59
N PHE A 71 2.04 5.25 6.87
CA PHE A 71 2.01 4.27 5.79
C PHE A 71 3.07 3.19 5.98
N ILE A 72 2.72 1.98 5.58
CA ILE A 72 3.67 0.91 5.33
C ILE A 72 4.03 0.98 3.85
N VAL A 73 5.30 1.23 3.54
CA VAL A 73 5.78 1.32 2.15
C VAL A 73 6.35 -0.02 1.73
N THR A 74 5.71 -0.67 0.76
CA THR A 74 6.17 -1.93 0.16
C THR A 74 6.95 -1.63 -1.13
N PRO A 75 8.23 -2.01 -1.22
CA PRO A 75 9.05 -1.75 -2.41
C PRO A 75 8.69 -2.74 -3.53
N THR A 76 8.68 -2.27 -4.78
CA THR A 76 8.61 -3.15 -5.95
C THR A 76 9.95 -3.85 -6.19
N GLU A 77 11.05 -3.15 -5.90
CA GLU A 77 12.41 -3.67 -6.03
C GLU A 77 13.30 -3.16 -4.89
N MET A 78 14.18 -4.03 -4.37
CA MET A 78 15.11 -3.68 -3.30
C MET A 78 16.55 -3.69 -3.79
N PRO A 79 17.38 -2.70 -3.38
CA PRO A 79 17.06 -1.57 -2.49
C PRO A 79 16.48 -0.32 -3.19
N GLY A 80 16.44 -0.29 -4.53
CA GLY A 80 16.21 0.93 -5.32
C GLY A 80 14.91 1.69 -5.01
N SER A 81 13.81 0.99 -4.72
CA SER A 81 12.51 1.64 -4.44
C SER A 81 12.56 2.52 -3.20
N PHE A 82 13.24 2.09 -2.13
CA PHE A 82 13.35 2.90 -0.91
C PHE A 82 14.22 4.14 -1.13
N GLU A 83 15.31 4.00 -1.89
CA GLU A 83 16.15 5.14 -2.23
C GLU A 83 15.39 6.17 -3.08
N ALA A 84 14.68 5.72 -4.11
CA ALA A 84 13.88 6.60 -4.96
C ALA A 84 12.81 7.36 -4.16
N PHE A 85 12.11 6.67 -3.26
CA PHE A 85 11.09 7.27 -2.40
C PHE A 85 11.69 8.29 -1.42
N THR A 86 12.75 7.91 -0.71
CA THR A 86 13.41 8.77 0.29
C THR A 86 14.08 10.00 -0.33
N ARG A 87 14.61 9.89 -1.55
CA ARG A 87 15.26 11.02 -2.24
C ARG A 87 14.28 11.94 -2.96
N SER A 88 13.13 11.43 -3.41
CA SER A 88 12.22 12.19 -4.28
C SER A 88 10.94 12.64 -3.60
N VAL A 89 10.34 11.81 -2.74
CA VAL A 89 9.03 12.06 -2.12
C VAL A 89 9.17 12.65 -0.72
N VAL A 90 10.03 12.07 0.12
CA VAL A 90 10.20 12.52 1.52
C VAL A 90 10.55 14.02 1.64
N PRO A 91 11.43 14.62 0.81
CA PRO A 91 11.71 16.05 0.90
C PRO A 91 10.50 16.93 0.61
N ILE A 92 9.59 16.47 -0.27
CA ILE A 92 8.34 17.17 -0.56
C ILE A 92 7.44 17.17 0.68
N LEU A 93 7.24 15.99 1.29
CA LEU A 93 6.43 15.85 2.50
C LEU A 93 7.00 16.67 3.67
N GLN A 94 8.32 16.69 3.84
CA GLN A 94 9.00 17.54 4.84
C GLN A 94 8.84 19.03 4.57
N LYS A 95 8.88 19.46 3.30
CA LYS A 95 8.65 20.86 2.92
C LYS A 95 7.22 21.30 3.22
N ARG A 96 6.26 20.38 3.10
CA ARG A 96 4.84 20.61 3.39
C ARG A 96 4.49 20.51 4.88
N GLY A 97 5.43 20.06 5.71
CA GLY A 97 5.23 19.95 7.16
C GLY A 97 4.44 18.71 7.60
N VAL A 98 4.18 17.77 6.68
CA VAL A 98 3.45 16.52 6.97
C VAL A 98 4.38 15.33 7.25
N PHE A 99 5.70 15.55 7.25
CA PHE A 99 6.68 14.55 7.66
C PHE A 99 7.81 15.20 8.47
N ARG A 100 8.28 14.47 9.48
CA ARG A 100 9.35 14.91 10.37
C ARG A 100 10.68 15.10 9.64
N LYS A 101 11.47 16.07 10.08
CA LYS A 101 12.85 16.31 9.58
C LYS A 101 13.92 15.59 10.39
N GLU A 102 13.63 15.34 11.66
CA GLU A 102 14.52 14.69 12.62
C GLU A 102 13.72 13.71 13.47
N TYR A 103 14.41 12.77 14.11
CA TYR A 103 13.79 11.83 15.04
C TYR A 103 13.60 12.51 16.40
N PRO A 104 12.37 12.55 16.96
CA PRO A 104 12.08 13.30 18.18
C PRO A 104 12.55 12.60 19.47
N GLY A 105 13.02 11.34 19.37
CA GLY A 105 13.52 10.58 20.51
C GLY A 105 14.46 9.45 20.11
N SER A 106 14.96 8.76 21.13
CA SER A 106 15.93 7.67 21.01
C SER A 106 15.27 6.29 20.91
N THR A 107 14.00 6.18 21.30
CA THR A 107 13.25 4.93 21.20
C THR A 107 12.20 4.96 20.09
N LEU A 108 11.82 3.78 19.62
CA LEU A 108 10.73 3.63 18.64
C LEU A 108 9.42 4.23 19.17
N ARG A 109 9.13 4.05 20.47
CA ARG A 109 7.92 4.57 21.10
C ARG A 109 7.90 6.09 21.09
N GLU A 110 9.03 6.74 21.38
CA GLU A 110 9.15 8.21 21.31
C GLU A 110 8.99 8.70 19.87
N THR A 111 9.52 7.96 18.89
CA THR A 111 9.45 8.36 17.47
C THR A 111 8.03 8.30 16.89
N ILE A 112 7.21 7.33 17.31
CA ILE A 112 5.87 7.11 16.73
C ILE A 112 4.78 7.88 17.50
N LYS A 113 4.98 8.20 18.77
CA LYS A 113 4.00 8.90 19.61
C LYS A 113 4.15 10.43 19.66
N ALA A 114 5.18 10.96 19.02
CA ALA A 114 5.47 12.39 18.96
C ALA A 114 4.55 13.12 17.99
#